data_AF-A0A974YHE7-F1
#
_entry.id   AF-A0A974YHE7-F1
#
_cell.length_a   1.000
_cell.length_b   1.000
_cell.length_c   1.000
_cell.angle_alpha   90.00
_cell.angle_beta   90.00
_cell.angle_gamma   90.00
#
_symmetry.space_group_name_H-M   'P 1'
#
loop_
_entity.id
_entity.type
_entity.pdbx_description
1 polymer ?
#
loop_
_entity_poly.entity_id
_entity_poly.type
_entity_poly.pdbx_seq_one_letter_code
_entity_poly.pdbx_strand_id
1 'polypeptide(L)'
;MSFLGRMNGWQQLWLLVSSLSFMSLGLIYPLTMVYRSNPGQEAYRQVLLKELRSEKCEPYINQPIAELREPPTSLYGVDCSAIYFGRAAGSLDIRPYSIGAYDAQQSARKLDDYYPLMAIFSCSILAASALLYALGIGIAWIRSRFNQTA
;
A
#
# COMPACT_ATOMS: atom_id res chain seq x y z
N MET A 1 33.15 -21.89 -10.75
CA MET A 1 31.98 -22.09 -11.63
C MET A 1 30.79 -21.34 -11.04
N SER A 2 30.20 -20.38 -11.76
CA SER A 2 29.03 -19.64 -11.28
C SER A 2 27.80 -20.54 -11.25
N PHE A 3 26.91 -20.35 -10.27
CA PHE A 3 25.66 -21.09 -10.13
C PHE A 3 24.79 -21.04 -11.40
N LEU A 4 24.75 -19.88 -12.06
CA LEU A 4 24.06 -19.68 -13.34
C LEU A 4 24.58 -20.58 -14.46
N GLY A 5 25.88 -20.89 -14.48
CA GLY A 5 26.49 -21.76 -15.48
C GLY A 5 26.07 -23.24 -15.38
N ARG A 6 25.37 -23.63 -14.31
CA ARG A 6 24.82 -24.99 -14.14
C ARG A 6 23.34 -25.11 -14.54
N MET A 7 22.65 -23.99 -14.79
CA MET A 7 21.23 -23.98 -15.15
C MET A 7 21.05 -24.15 -16.66
N ASN A 8 19.98 -24.84 -17.07
CA ASN A 8 19.61 -24.87 -18.49
C ASN A 8 19.02 -23.51 -18.92
N GLY A 9 19.05 -23.20 -20.22
CA GLY A 9 18.59 -21.90 -20.73
C GLY A 9 17.13 -21.59 -20.39
N TRP A 10 16.29 -22.62 -20.26
CA TRP A 10 14.89 -22.48 -19.85
C TRP A 10 14.75 -22.01 -18.39
N GLN A 11 15.50 -22.61 -17.47
CA GLN A 11 15.52 -22.23 -16.06
C GLN A 11 16.01 -20.80 -15.87
N GLN A 12 17.01 -20.39 -16.65
CA GLN A 12 17.52 -19.01 -16.64
C GLN A 12 16.45 -18.01 -17.11
N LEU A 13 15.77 -18.31 -18.22
CA LEU A 13 14.69 -17.46 -18.74
C LEU A 13 13.53 -17.35 -17.74
N TRP A 14 13.11 -18.47 -17.17
CA TRP A 14 12.01 -18.49 -16.20
C TRP A 14 12.35 -17.73 -14.92
N LEU A 15 13.60 -17.85 -14.44
CA LEU A 15 14.08 -17.08 -13.29
C LEU A 15 14.04 -15.57 -13.58
N LEU A 16 14.46 -15.15 -14.78
CA LEU A 16 14.40 -13.75 -15.19
C LEU A 16 12.95 -13.25 -15.22
N VAL A 17 12.05 -14.00 -15.86
CA VAL A 17 10.62 -13.63 -15.97
C VAL A 17 9.98 -13.53 -14.59
N SER A 18 10.15 -14.54 -13.73
CA SER A 18 9.58 -14.52 -12.37
C SER A 18 10.15 -13.38 -11.52
N SER A 19 11.44 -13.05 -11.65
CA SER A 19 12.05 -11.91 -10.97
C SER A 19 11.46 -10.58 -11.44
N LEU A 20 11.30 -10.40 -12.76
CA LEU A 20 10.68 -9.21 -13.34
C LEU A 20 9.20 -9.09 -12.93
N SER A 21 8.46 -10.21 -12.95
CA SER A 21 7.07 -10.25 -12.47
C SER A 21 6.99 -9.91 -10.99
N PHE A 22 7.91 -10.41 -10.15
CA PHE A 22 7.95 -10.07 -8.74
C PHE A 22 8.19 -8.58 -8.51
N MET A 23 9.16 -7.96 -9.20
CA MET A 23 9.41 -6.53 -9.06
C MET A 23 8.23 -5.70 -9.57
N SER A 24 7.69 -6.02 -10.75
CA SER A 24 6.61 -5.26 -11.36
C SER A 24 5.27 -5.45 -10.65
N LEU A 25 4.79 -6.69 -10.53
CA LEU A 25 3.48 -7.01 -9.99
C LEU A 25 3.48 -7.17 -8.46
N GLY A 26 4.58 -7.63 -7.87
CA GLY A 26 4.70 -7.79 -6.42
C GLY A 26 4.99 -6.48 -5.69
N LEU A 27 5.84 -5.61 -6.26
CA LEU A 27 6.28 -4.39 -5.56
C LEU A 27 5.69 -3.11 -6.17
N ILE A 28 5.85 -2.90 -7.48
CA ILE A 28 5.48 -1.64 -8.13
C ILE A 28 3.95 -1.50 -8.25
N TYR A 29 3.25 -2.55 -8.66
CA TYR A 29 1.81 -2.48 -8.88
C TYR A 29 1.02 -2.15 -7.60
N PRO A 30 1.23 -2.81 -6.44
CA PRO A 30 0.56 -2.44 -5.19
C PRO A 30 0.90 -1.02 -4.76
N LEU A 31 2.14 -0.58 -4.97
CA LEU A 31 2.56 0.78 -4.65
C LEU A 31 1.75 1.79 -5.48
N THR A 32 1.62 1.58 -6.79
CA THR A 32 0.81 2.46 -7.65
C THR A 32 -0.67 2.46 -7.31
N MET A 33 -1.23 1.34 -6.85
CA MET A 33 -2.62 1.26 -6.40
C MET A 33 -2.86 2.10 -5.15
N VAL A 34 -2.00 1.95 -4.13
CA VAL A 34 -2.14 2.64 -2.83
C VAL A 34 -1.83 4.14 -2.94
N TYR A 35 -0.84 4.51 -3.77
CA TYR A 35 -0.42 5.91 -3.93
C TYR A 35 -1.13 6.65 -5.06
N ARG A 36 -2.08 6.00 -5.75
CA ARG A 36 -2.91 6.70 -6.73
C ARG A 36 -3.64 7.84 -6.04
N SER A 37 -3.50 9.07 -6.57
CA SER A 37 -4.20 10.23 -6.03
C SER A 37 -5.71 9.96 -6.01
N ASN A 38 -6.29 10.10 -4.83
CA ASN A 38 -7.72 10.00 -4.63
C ASN A 38 -8.26 11.43 -4.61
N PRO A 39 -9.12 11.82 -5.59
CA PRO A 39 -9.61 13.20 -5.68
C PRO A 39 -10.33 13.65 -4.39
N GLY A 40 -10.94 12.72 -3.65
CA GLY A 40 -11.54 13.01 -2.35
C GLY A 40 -10.52 13.38 -1.28
N GLN A 41 -9.34 12.74 -1.27
CA GLN A 41 -8.26 13.07 -0.33
C GLN A 41 -7.66 14.44 -0.65
N GLU A 42 -7.44 14.75 -1.93
CA GLU A 42 -6.97 16.07 -2.37
C GLU A 42 -7.97 17.17 -2.02
N ALA A 43 -9.27 16.95 -2.27
CA ALA A 43 -10.33 17.90 -1.91
C ALA A 43 -10.39 18.13 -0.40
N TYR A 44 -10.36 17.06 0.40
CA TYR A 44 -10.33 17.14 1.86
C TYR A 44 -9.08 17.89 2.36
N ARG A 45 -7.90 17.62 1.78
CA ARG A 45 -6.65 18.30 2.11
C ARG A 45 -6.73 19.81 1.87
N GLN A 46 -7.39 20.23 0.79
CA GLN A 46 -7.61 21.65 0.50
C GLN A 46 -8.56 22.31 1.52
N VAL A 47 -9.63 21.62 1.92
CA VAL A 47 -10.54 22.12 2.98
C VAL A 47 -9.79 22.25 4.30
N LEU A 48 -9.01 21.22 4.68
CA LEU A 48 -8.20 21.24 5.89
C LEU A 48 -7.20 22.40 5.90
N LEU A 49 -6.52 22.68 4.78
CA LEU A 49 -5.62 23.83 4.68
C LEU A 49 -6.33 25.19 4.85
N LYS A 50 -7.58 25.30 4.41
CA LYS A 50 -8.40 26.50 4.63
C LYS A 50 -8.80 26.64 6.11
N GLU A 51 -9.20 25.54 6.74
CA GLU A 51 -9.55 25.50 8.17
C GLU A 51 -8.35 25.81 9.07
N LEU A 52 -7.18 25.24 8.79
CA LEU A 52 -5.95 25.48 9.56
C LEU A 52 -5.48 26.95 9.53
N ARG A 53 -5.91 27.72 8.54
CA ARG A 53 -5.62 29.16 8.41
C ARG A 53 -6.69 30.06 9.02
N SER A 54 -7.83 29.49 9.42
CA SER A 54 -8.95 30.22 9.97
C SER A 54 -8.76 30.42 11.47
N GLU A 55 -8.74 31.66 11.94
CA GLU A 55 -8.70 32.00 13.38
C GLU A 55 -9.88 31.37 14.15
N LYS A 56 -11.03 31.19 13.48
CA LYS A 56 -12.20 30.54 14.09
C LYS A 56 -11.97 29.07 14.46
N CYS A 57 -10.99 28.42 13.84
CA CYS A 57 -10.66 27.02 14.07
C CYS A 57 -9.52 26.83 15.08
N GLU A 58 -8.99 27.90 15.66
CA GLU A 58 -7.93 27.82 16.67
C GLU A 58 -8.26 26.87 17.84
N PRO A 59 -9.49 26.86 18.41
CA PRO A 59 -9.84 25.89 19.46
C PRO A 59 -9.71 24.45 18.97
N TYR A 60 -10.16 24.17 17.75
CA TYR A 60 -10.11 22.83 17.14
C TYR A 60 -8.70 22.36 16.82
N ILE A 61 -7.74 23.28 16.69
CA ILE A 61 -6.31 22.97 16.48
C ILE A 61 -5.62 22.63 17.79
N ASN A 62 -5.93 23.36 18.86
CA ASN A 62 -5.12 23.39 20.08
C ASN A 62 -5.75 22.68 21.30
N GLN A 63 -7.08 22.61 21.38
CA GLN A 63 -7.76 22.02 22.55
C GLN A 63 -7.87 20.49 22.45
N PRO A 64 -7.94 19.76 23.56
CA PRO A 64 -8.19 18.31 23.55
C PRO A 64 -9.50 17.99 22.84
N ILE A 65 -9.53 16.89 22.07
CA ILE A 65 -10.75 16.48 21.35
C ILE A 65 -11.95 16.24 22.28
N ALA A 66 -11.71 15.85 23.54
CA ALA A 66 -12.74 15.63 24.54
C ALA A 66 -13.47 16.92 24.99
N GLU A 67 -12.83 18.08 24.82
CA GLU A 67 -13.41 19.39 25.17
C GLU A 67 -14.09 20.06 23.96
N LEU A 68 -13.84 19.56 22.76
CA LEU A 68 -14.40 20.08 21.53
C LEU A 68 -15.82 19.55 21.32
N ARG A 69 -16.69 20.43 20.83
CA ARG A 69 -18.01 20.04 20.34
C ARG A 69 -17.93 19.78 18.85
N GLU A 70 -18.76 18.86 18.37
CA GLU A 70 -18.90 18.63 16.94
C GLU A 70 -19.39 19.94 16.27
N PRO A 71 -18.69 20.43 15.23
CA PRO A 71 -19.13 21.63 14.53
C PRO A 71 -20.38 21.34 13.69
N PRO A 72 -21.24 22.34 13.46
CA PRO A 72 -22.40 22.18 12.60
C PRO A 72 -21.95 21.81 11.19
N THR A 73 -22.57 20.78 10.60
CA THR A 73 -22.35 20.42 9.20
C THR A 73 -23.04 21.47 8.32
N SER A 74 -22.36 22.55 7.94
CA SER A 74 -22.87 23.41 6.87
C SER A 74 -22.44 22.89 5.50
N LEU A 75 -23.34 23.01 4.53
CA LEU A 75 -23.09 22.69 3.13
C LEU A 75 -22.17 23.73 2.44
N TYR A 76 -21.85 24.84 3.09
CA TYR A 76 -21.33 26.05 2.42
C TYR A 76 -20.16 26.75 3.15
N GLY A 77 -19.63 26.21 4.25
CA GLY A 77 -18.73 26.93 5.17
C GLY A 77 -17.46 26.18 5.58
N VAL A 78 -16.46 26.96 6.02
CA VAL A 78 -15.25 26.50 6.71
C VAL A 78 -15.61 26.35 8.19
N ASP A 79 -16.14 25.18 8.56
CA ASP A 79 -16.72 24.95 9.89
C ASP A 79 -15.78 24.15 10.83
N CYS A 80 -14.48 24.09 10.53
CA CYS A 80 -13.51 23.33 11.33
C CYS A 80 -13.81 21.82 11.37
N SER A 81 -14.68 21.34 10.49
CA SER A 81 -15.18 19.97 10.46
C SER A 81 -14.11 19.00 9.97
N ALA A 82 -13.27 19.41 9.02
CA ALA A 82 -12.14 18.58 8.60
C ALA A 82 -11.16 18.38 9.76
N ILE A 83 -10.83 19.42 10.53
CA ILE A 83 -9.98 19.29 11.72
C ILE A 83 -10.64 18.38 12.76
N TYR A 84 -11.91 18.62 13.11
CA TYR A 84 -12.62 17.84 14.13
C TYR A 84 -12.70 16.35 13.75
N PHE A 85 -13.21 16.03 12.57
CA PHE A 85 -13.37 14.65 12.11
C PHE A 85 -12.02 13.96 11.87
N GLY A 86 -11.01 14.68 11.39
CA GLY A 86 -9.66 14.14 11.23
C GLY A 86 -9.07 13.67 12.55
N ARG A 87 -9.21 14.48 13.61
CA ARG A 87 -8.77 14.13 14.97
C ARG A 87 -9.62 13.03 15.60
N ALA A 88 -10.94 13.10 15.46
CA ALA A 88 -11.87 12.12 16.02
C ALA A 88 -11.70 10.73 15.39
N ALA A 89 -11.64 10.64 14.06
CA ALA A 89 -11.47 9.38 13.34
C ALA A 89 -10.06 8.79 13.47
N GLY A 90 -9.09 9.62 13.84
CA GLY A 90 -7.71 9.21 14.00
C GLY A 90 -7.32 8.68 15.36
N SER A 91 -8.20 8.82 16.37
CA SER A 91 -7.91 8.58 17.80
C SER A 91 -6.59 9.22 18.29
N LEU A 92 -6.10 10.23 17.57
CA LEU A 92 -4.82 10.88 17.79
C LEU A 92 -5.10 12.29 18.31
N ASP A 93 -4.91 12.48 19.61
CA ASP A 93 -4.96 13.79 20.26
C ASP A 93 -3.66 14.58 20.00
N ILE A 94 -3.20 14.62 18.74
CA ILE A 94 -2.02 15.39 18.34
C ILE A 94 -2.40 16.88 18.36
N ARG A 95 -1.67 17.64 19.17
CA ARG A 95 -1.84 19.08 19.37
C ARG A 95 -0.48 19.78 19.29
N PRO A 96 -0.35 20.90 18.54
CA PRO A 96 -1.35 21.46 17.63
C PRO A 96 -1.58 20.55 16.42
N TYR A 97 -2.84 20.45 15.98
CA TYR A 97 -3.16 19.72 14.75
C TYR A 97 -2.59 20.45 13.54
N SER A 98 -1.89 19.73 12.66
CA SER A 98 -1.19 20.33 11.53
C SER A 98 -1.35 19.49 10.27
N ILE A 99 -1.05 20.08 9.12
CA ILE A 99 -1.04 19.35 7.85
C ILE A 99 -0.02 18.20 7.87
N GLY A 100 1.11 18.37 8.57
CA GLY A 100 2.11 17.32 8.73
C GLY A 100 1.58 16.13 9.53
N ALA A 101 0.77 16.37 10.56
CA ALA A 101 0.12 15.30 11.31
C ALA A 101 -0.86 14.51 10.44
N TYR A 102 -1.66 15.21 9.62
CA TYR A 102 -2.56 14.57 8.65
C TYR A 102 -1.79 13.76 7.59
N ASP A 103 -0.77 14.35 6.97
CA ASP A 103 0.03 13.68 5.93
C ASP A 103 0.77 12.46 6.51
N ALA A 104 1.28 12.55 7.74
CA ALA A 104 1.91 11.42 8.45
C ALA A 104 0.89 10.30 8.71
N GLN A 105 -0.31 10.62 9.18
CA GLN A 105 -1.35 9.63 9.43
C GLN A 105 -1.82 8.95 8.12
N GLN A 106 -1.99 9.72 7.05
CA GLN A 106 -2.33 9.17 5.73
C GLN A 106 -1.22 8.27 5.22
N SER A 107 0.05 8.63 5.42
CA SER A 107 1.18 7.78 5.03
C SER A 107 1.22 6.46 5.81
N ALA A 108 0.91 6.48 7.11
CA ALA A 108 0.81 5.28 7.93
C ALA A 108 -0.31 4.36 7.44
N ARG A 109 -1.51 4.90 7.19
CA ARG A 109 -2.63 4.13 6.63
C ARG A 109 -2.30 3.53 5.26
N LYS A 110 -1.63 4.29 4.39
CA LYS A 110 -1.16 3.79 3.09
C LYS A 110 -0.18 2.63 3.26
N LEU A 111 0.73 2.70 4.23
CA LEU A 111 1.63 1.57 4.51
C LEU A 111 0.88 0.34 5.02
N ASP A 112 -0.11 0.53 5.90
CA ASP A 112 -0.97 -0.54 6.41
C ASP A 112 -1.76 -1.23 5.29
N ASP A 113 -2.21 -0.48 4.27
CA ASP A 113 -2.87 -1.03 3.07
C ASP A 113 -1.86 -1.66 2.08
N TYR A 114 -0.64 -1.14 2.00
CA TYR A 114 0.39 -1.59 1.07
C TYR A 114 0.95 -2.97 1.43
N TYR A 115 1.30 -3.21 2.68
CA TYR A 115 1.90 -4.48 3.11
C TYR A 115 1.07 -5.73 2.79
N PRO A 116 -0.25 -5.79 3.07
CA PRO A 116 -1.05 -6.97 2.75
C PRO A 116 -1.18 -7.16 1.24
N LEU A 117 -1.34 -6.09 0.46
CA LEU A 117 -1.39 -6.19 -1.01
C LEU A 117 -0.08 -6.73 -1.57
N MET A 118 1.05 -6.14 -1.16
CA MET A 118 2.39 -6.61 -1.54
C MET A 118 2.56 -8.10 -1.21
N ALA A 119 2.19 -8.52 0.00
CA ALA A 119 2.28 -9.91 0.42
C ALA A 119 1.43 -10.84 -0.46
N ILE A 120 0.19 -10.47 -0.77
CA ILE A 120 -0.71 -11.26 -1.63
C ILE A 120 -0.12 -11.45 -3.03
N PHE A 121 0.32 -10.37 -3.68
CA PHE A 121 0.88 -10.44 -5.03
C PHE A 121 2.21 -11.23 -5.05
N SER A 122 3.13 -10.92 -4.13
CA SER A 122 4.40 -11.62 -4.01
C SER A 122 4.23 -13.12 -3.74
N CYS A 123 3.37 -13.51 -2.80
CA CYS A 123 3.09 -14.92 -2.52
C CYS A 123 2.45 -15.63 -3.71
N SER A 124 1.56 -14.96 -4.44
CA SER A 124 0.92 -15.53 -5.63
C SER A 124 1.93 -15.85 -6.74
N ILE A 125 2.90 -14.96 -6.96
CA ILE A 125 3.97 -15.15 -7.96
C ILE A 125 4.92 -16.29 -7.54
N LEU A 126 5.28 -16.35 -6.26
CA LEU A 126 6.11 -17.42 -5.72
C LEU A 126 5.41 -18.79 -5.81
N ALA A 127 4.12 -18.85 -5.46
CA ALA A 127 3.32 -20.06 -5.57
C ALA A 127 3.22 -20.53 -7.04
N ALA A 128 2.92 -19.62 -7.97
CA ALA A 128 2.89 -19.94 -9.40
C ALA A 128 4.25 -20.44 -9.92
N SER A 129 5.34 -19.81 -9.48
CA SER A 129 6.70 -20.23 -9.84
C SER A 129 7.03 -21.61 -9.30
N ALA A 130 6.70 -21.90 -8.03
CA ALA A 130 6.91 -23.20 -7.41
C ALA A 130 6.14 -24.32 -8.12
N LEU A 131 4.88 -24.06 -8.50
CA LEU A 131 4.07 -25.01 -9.27
C LEU A 131 4.71 -25.34 -10.62
N LEU A 132 5.20 -24.35 -11.35
CA LEU A 132 5.84 -24.57 -12.65
C LEU A 132 7.14 -25.37 -12.53
N TYR A 133 7.95 -25.12 -11.50
CA TYR A 133 9.12 -25.94 -11.23
C TYR A 133 8.75 -27.38 -10.84
N ALA A 134 7.73 -27.57 -10.00
CA ALA A 134 7.25 -28.90 -9.63
C ALA A 134 6.76 -29.70 -10.85
N LEU A 135 6.03 -29.06 -11.76
CA LEU A 135 5.63 -29.66 -13.04
C LEU A 135 6.83 -30.02 -13.90
N GLY A 136 7.83 -29.14 -14.00
CA GLY A 136 9.08 -29.42 -14.72
C GLY A 136 9.83 -30.63 -14.17
N ILE A 137 9.91 -30.76 -12.84
CA ILE A 137 10.52 -31.92 -12.16
C ILE A 137 9.70 -33.19 -12.47
N GLY A 138 8.37 -33.12 -12.40
CA GLY A 138 7.49 -34.24 -12.72
C GLY A 138 7.70 -34.76 -14.15
N ILE A 139 7.76 -33.86 -15.14
CA ILE A 139 8.01 -34.22 -16.54
C ILE A 139 9.40 -34.85 -16.72
N ALA A 140 10.43 -34.29 -16.09
CA ALA A 140 11.80 -34.82 -16.16
C ALA A 140 11.89 -36.23 -15.55
N TRP A 141 11.22 -36.46 -14.42
CA TRP A 141 11.14 -37.76 -13.77
C TRP A 141 10.46 -38.81 -14.67
N ILE A 142 9.34 -38.46 -15.30
CA ILE A 142 8.64 -39.33 -16.24
C ILE A 142 9.54 -39.71 -17.42
N ARG A 143 10.20 -38.73 -18.07
CA ARG A 143 11.11 -39.01 -19.20
C ARG A 143 12.30 -39.89 -18.79
N SER A 144 12.86 -39.67 -17.59
CA SER A 144 13.96 -40.50 -17.09
C SER A 144 13.55 -41.96 -16.89
N ARG A 145 12.31 -42.23 -16.50
CA ARG A 145 11.82 -43.60 -16.31
C ARG A 145 11.66 -44.34 -17.65
N PHE A 146 11.11 -43.68 -18.67
CA PHE A 146 10.95 -44.29 -19.99
C PHE A 146 12.27 -44.59 -20.70
N ASN A 147 13.29 -43.76 -20.51
CA ASN A 147 14.61 -43.99 -21.11
C ASN A 147 15.40 -45.15 -20.48
N GLN A 148 15.01 -45.66 -19.31
CA GLN A 148 15.66 -46.81 -18.67
C GLN A 148 15.09 -48.16 -19.14
N THR A 149 13.92 -48.14 -19.78
CA THR A 149 13.22 -49.34 -20.24
C THR A 149 13.44 -49.66 -21.72
N ALA A 150 14.13 -48.78 -22.45
CA ALA A 150 14.52 -48.94 -23.85
C ALA A 150 16.02 -49.25 -23.95
#